data_AF-A0A2S9FM97-F1
#
_entry.id   AF-A0A2S9FM97-F1
#
_cell.length_a   1.000
_cell.length_b   1.000
_cell.length_c   1.000
_cell.angle_alpha   90.00
_cell.angle_beta   90.00
_cell.angle_gamma   90.00
#
_symmetry.space_group_name_H-M   'P 1'
#
loop_
_entity.id
_entity.type
_entity.pdbx_description
1 polymer ?
#
loop_
_entity_poly.entity_id
_entity_poly.type
_entity_poly.pdbx_seq_one_letter_code
_entity_poly.pdbx_strand_id
1 'polypeptide(L)'
;RALRIDGVVPQPVSAAVLDAIPEAPAIEPPRIPMAGSPGPPRLPDHPVGTVLKMARADGGVIDYYVVLADGLQRIGEVAADLIRYTDGRTREQIAAVSADVVGALPVVTSLPVATFPDSGGVTLAPVVCAQWRPEQGGTASH
;
A
#
# COMPACT_ATOMS: atom_id res chain seq x y z
N ARG A 1 14.18 -0.36 -4.58
CA ARG A 1 13.94 -1.39 -3.53
C ARG A 1 12.46 -1.72 -3.26
N ALA A 2 11.62 -0.83 -2.72
CA ALA A 2 10.21 -1.14 -2.41
C ALA A 2 9.43 -1.69 -3.63
N LEU A 3 9.62 -1.06 -4.79
CA LEU A 3 9.01 -1.49 -6.06
C LEU A 3 9.66 -2.74 -6.68
N ARG A 4 10.83 -3.17 -6.17
CA ARG A 4 11.61 -4.32 -6.69
C ARG A 4 11.90 -4.26 -8.21
N ILE A 5 12.15 -3.05 -8.71
CA ILE A 5 12.49 -2.79 -10.13
C ILE A 5 13.97 -2.44 -10.35
N ASP A 6 14.80 -2.65 -9.33
CA ASP A 6 16.24 -2.42 -9.45
C ASP A 6 16.81 -3.39 -10.49
N GLY A 7 17.46 -2.87 -11.55
CA GLY A 7 17.99 -3.68 -12.64
C GLY A 7 16.96 -4.13 -13.70
N VAL A 8 15.70 -3.70 -13.59
CA VAL A 8 14.70 -3.91 -14.65
C VAL A 8 14.95 -2.94 -15.79
N VAL A 9 15.05 -3.47 -17.01
CA VAL A 9 15.18 -2.66 -18.23
C VAL A 9 13.78 -2.22 -18.68
N PRO A 10 13.53 -0.91 -18.88
CA PRO A 10 12.25 -0.43 -19.41
C PRO A 10 11.96 -0.99 -20.80
N GLN A 11 10.71 -1.38 -21.05
CA GLN A 11 10.25 -1.83 -22.36
C GLN A 11 9.80 -0.63 -23.19
N PRO A 12 10.30 -0.44 -24.43
CA PRO A 12 9.80 0.60 -25.31
C PRO A 12 8.34 0.29 -25.71
N VAL A 13 7.49 1.32 -25.66
CA VAL A 13 6.09 1.26 -26.09
C VAL A 13 5.82 2.38 -27.10
N SER A 14 4.81 2.20 -27.95
CA SER A 14 4.39 3.27 -28.86
C SER A 14 3.68 4.38 -28.07
N ALA A 15 3.77 5.62 -28.58
CA ALA A 15 3.05 6.75 -28.00
C ALA A 15 1.54 6.48 -27.90
N ALA A 16 0.94 5.86 -28.92
CA ALA A 16 -0.48 5.50 -28.92
C ALA A 16 -0.88 4.54 -27.79
N VAL A 17 -0.01 3.61 -27.39
CA VAL A 17 -0.27 2.73 -26.24
C VAL A 17 -0.14 3.51 -24.93
N LEU A 18 0.86 4.39 -24.83
CA LEU A 18 1.07 5.22 -23.64
C LEU A 18 -0.08 6.20 -23.41
N ASP A 19 -0.52 6.89 -24.47
CA ASP A 19 -1.63 7.85 -24.43
C ASP A 19 -2.97 7.21 -24.11
N ALA A 20 -3.11 5.89 -24.31
CA ALA A 20 -4.31 5.13 -23.97
C ALA A 20 -4.40 4.74 -22.48
N ILE A 21 -3.32 4.90 -21.70
CA ILE A 21 -3.25 4.53 -20.28
C ILE A 21 -3.42 5.79 -19.43
N PRO A 22 -4.48 5.89 -18.59
CA PRO A 22 -4.62 7.00 -17.67
C PRO A 22 -3.45 7.05 -16.67
N GLU A 23 -2.89 8.24 -16.46
CA GLU A 23 -1.83 8.44 -15.48
C GLU A 23 -2.37 8.26 -14.05
N ALA A 24 -1.71 7.39 -13.28
CA ALA A 24 -2.00 7.22 -11.86
C ALA A 24 -1.17 8.21 -11.02
N PRO A 25 -1.62 8.56 -9.79
CA PRO A 25 -0.81 9.34 -8.87
C PRO A 25 0.58 8.73 -8.66
N ALA A 26 1.57 9.59 -8.42
CA ALA A 26 2.95 9.16 -8.18
C ALA A 26 3.04 8.19 -6.99
N ILE A 27 3.86 7.15 -7.14
CA ILE A 27 4.19 6.24 -6.04
C ILE A 27 5.35 6.84 -5.24
N GLU A 28 4.99 7.57 -4.18
CA GLU A 28 5.92 8.21 -3.26
C GLU A 28 5.60 7.88 -1.80
N PRO A 29 6.56 8.02 -0.86
CA PRO A 29 6.29 7.84 0.56
C PRO A 29 5.12 8.74 1.01
N PRO A 30 4.02 8.18 1.54
CA PRO A 30 2.85 8.96 1.88
C PRO A 30 3.13 9.83 3.11
N ARG A 31 2.59 11.04 3.14
CA ARG A 31 2.62 11.86 4.35
C ARG A 31 1.67 11.28 5.38
N ILE A 32 2.21 10.93 6.55
CA ILE A 32 1.44 10.42 7.68
C ILE A 32 1.29 11.57 8.70
N PRO A 33 0.08 12.12 8.88
CA PRO A 33 -0.18 13.13 9.91
C PRO A 33 0.18 12.58 11.30
N MET A 34 0.72 13.45 12.17
CA MET A 34 1.10 13.09 13.54
C MET A 34 2.15 11.97 13.65
N ALA A 35 2.93 11.71 12.59
CA ALA A 35 3.99 10.70 12.63
C ALA A 35 4.90 10.87 13.86
N GLY A 36 5.05 9.80 14.63
CA GLY A 36 5.82 9.78 15.88
C GLY A 36 5.11 10.25 17.14
N SER A 37 3.86 10.71 17.05
CA SER A 37 3.01 10.84 18.23
C SER A 37 2.67 9.47 18.82
N PRO A 38 2.24 9.40 20.09
CA PRO A 38 1.70 8.17 20.66
C PRO A 38 0.60 7.57 19.76
N GLY A 39 0.61 6.25 19.65
CA GLY A 39 -0.42 5.50 18.94
C GLY A 39 -1.75 5.45 19.71
N PRO A 40 -2.77 4.78 19.15
CA PRO A 40 -4.02 4.52 19.85
C PRO A 40 -3.80 3.83 21.20
N PRO A 41 -4.70 3.98 22.20
CA PRO A 41 -4.52 3.43 23.55
C PRO A 41 -4.24 1.92 23.62
N ARG A 42 -4.68 1.13 22.63
CA ARG A 42 -4.41 -0.31 22.53
C ARG A 42 -3.07 -0.67 21.90
N LEU A 43 -2.34 0.32 21.39
CA LEU A 43 -1.01 0.21 20.78
C LEU A 43 -0.06 1.27 21.36
N PRO A 44 0.11 1.35 22.70
CA PRO A 44 0.88 2.41 23.34
C PRO A 44 2.36 2.42 22.93
N ASP A 45 2.91 1.24 22.61
CA ASP A 45 4.31 1.05 22.19
C ASP A 45 4.52 1.23 20.68
N HIS A 46 3.46 1.54 19.92
CA HIS A 46 3.52 1.73 18.47
C HIS A 46 3.06 3.13 18.09
N PRO A 47 3.99 4.10 17.98
CA PRO A 47 3.69 5.45 17.54
C PRO A 47 2.99 5.50 16.18
N VAL A 48 2.28 6.59 15.91
CA VAL A 48 1.70 6.86 14.59
C VAL A 48 2.80 6.81 13.51
N GLY A 49 2.50 6.12 12.41
CA GLY A 49 3.42 5.81 11.32
C GLY A 49 4.14 4.46 11.45
N THR A 50 3.97 3.75 12.58
CA THR A 50 4.55 2.41 12.75
C THR A 50 3.88 1.42 11.79
N VAL A 51 4.68 0.62 11.08
CA VAL A 51 4.20 -0.50 10.27
C VAL A 51 4.19 -1.77 11.11
N LEU A 52 3.07 -2.48 11.11
CA LEU A 52 2.83 -3.73 11.81
C LEU A 52 2.55 -4.85 10.81
N LYS A 53 2.86 -6.08 11.21
CA LYS A 53 2.50 -7.29 10.45
C LYS A 53 1.56 -8.17 11.26
N MET A 54 0.55 -8.74 10.60
CA MET A 54 -0.35 -9.71 11.19
C MET A 54 -0.29 -11.00 10.38
N ALA A 55 0.00 -12.12 11.05
CA ALA A 55 -0.10 -13.43 10.43
C ALA A 55 -1.58 -13.83 10.30
N ARG A 56 -1.98 -14.32 9.13
CA ARG A 56 -3.30 -14.91 8.94
C ARG A 56 -3.35 -16.32 9.52
N ALA A 57 -4.57 -16.76 9.88
CA ALA A 57 -4.82 -18.06 10.48
C ALA A 57 -4.44 -19.24 9.57
N ASP A 58 -4.41 -19.02 8.26
CA ASP A 58 -4.00 -20.01 7.26
C ASP A 58 -2.47 -20.20 7.16
N GLY A 59 -1.69 -19.45 7.94
CA GLY A 59 -0.22 -19.46 7.88
C GLY A 59 0.35 -18.94 6.55
N GLY A 60 -0.50 -18.32 5.72
CA GLY A 60 -0.19 -17.87 4.38
C GLY A 60 0.30 -16.42 4.33
N VAL A 61 -0.42 -15.58 3.58
CA VAL A 61 -0.03 -14.19 3.30
C VAL A 61 -0.13 -13.33 4.57
N ILE A 62 0.95 -12.63 4.88
CA ILE A 62 1.02 -11.66 5.98
C ILE A 62 0.29 -10.38 5.55
N ASP A 63 -0.61 -9.88 6.40
CA ASP A 63 -1.19 -8.55 6.22
C ASP A 63 -0.31 -7.49 6.86
N TYR A 64 -0.12 -6.37 6.16
CA TYR A 64 0.55 -5.19 6.69
C TYR A 64 -0.46 -4.13 7.10
N TYR A 65 -0.18 -3.47 8.21
CA TYR A 65 -0.96 -2.36 8.73
C TYR A 65 -0.04 -1.18 9.04
N VAL A 66 -0.55 0.03 8.91
CA VAL A 66 0.08 1.24 9.46
C VAL A 66 -0.77 1.79 10.59
N VAL A 67 -0.12 2.20 11.68
CA VAL A 67 -0.76 2.88 12.80
C VAL A 67 -1.02 4.33 12.43
N LEU A 68 -2.28 4.75 12.52
CA LEU A 68 -2.75 6.12 12.33
C LEU A 68 -3.36 6.65 13.63
N ALA A 69 -3.55 7.96 13.72
CA ALA A 69 -4.11 8.59 14.92
C ALA A 69 -5.55 8.14 15.23
N ASP A 70 -6.30 7.75 14.19
CA ASP A 70 -7.70 7.34 14.22
C ASP A 70 -7.91 5.82 14.17
N GLY A 71 -6.84 5.03 13.99
CA GLY A 71 -6.95 3.57 13.93
C GLY A 71 -5.79 2.89 13.20
N LEU A 72 -6.12 1.80 12.52
CA LEU A 72 -5.20 1.06 11.67
C LEU A 72 -5.64 1.16 10.21
N GLN A 73 -4.70 1.24 9.29
CA GLN A 73 -5.00 1.08 7.87
C GLN A 73 -4.26 -0.13 7.32
N ARG A 74 -4.99 -1.03 6.65
CA ARG A 74 -4.39 -2.13 5.89
C ARG A 74 -3.67 -1.55 4.67
N ILE A 75 -2.44 -2.01 4.43
CA ILE A 75 -1.59 -1.54 3.33
C ILE A 75 -0.94 -2.72 2.60
N GLY A 76 -0.55 -2.48 1.35
CA GLY A 76 0.28 -3.40 0.58
C GLY A 76 1.74 -3.39 1.01
N GLU A 77 2.51 -4.37 0.55
CA GLU A 77 3.95 -4.51 0.80
C GLU A 77 4.73 -3.29 0.30
N VAL A 78 4.39 -2.76 -0.88
CA VAL A 78 5.08 -1.58 -1.45
C VAL A 78 4.91 -0.37 -0.53
N ALA A 79 3.69 -0.11 -0.06
CA ALA A 79 3.41 0.99 0.87
C ALA A 79 4.13 0.78 2.21
N ALA A 80 4.11 -0.45 2.75
CA ALA A 80 4.81 -0.80 3.98
C ALA A 80 6.31 -0.52 3.89
N ASP A 81 6.92 -0.92 2.77
CA ASP A 81 8.34 -0.68 2.51
C ASP A 81 8.65 0.81 2.32
N LEU A 82 7.85 1.56 1.56
CA LEU A 82 8.05 3.01 1.36
C LEU A 82 8.01 3.79 2.69
N ILE A 83 7.04 3.47 3.55
CA ILE A 83 6.93 4.09 4.88
C ILE A 83 8.18 3.75 5.72
N ARG A 84 8.60 2.48 5.71
CA ARG A 84 9.78 2.06 6.48
C ARG A 84 11.10 2.63 5.99
N TYR A 85 11.27 2.82 4.67
CA TYR A 85 12.48 3.42 4.12
C TYR A 85 12.62 4.90 4.48
N THR A 86 11.50 5.58 4.71
CA THR A 86 11.50 6.99 5.11
C THR A 86 11.48 7.18 6.63
N ASP A 87 11.10 6.16 7.39
CA ASP A 87 11.18 6.18 8.84
C ASP A 87 12.59 5.82 9.35
N GLY A 88 13.40 6.86 9.60
CA GLY A 88 14.74 6.72 10.18
C GLY A 88 14.80 6.06 11.57
N ARG A 89 13.67 5.81 12.22
CA ARG A 89 13.57 5.09 13.50
C ARG A 89 13.57 3.58 13.33
N THR A 90 13.23 3.08 12.13
CA THR A 90 13.00 1.65 11.90
C THR A 90 14.29 0.97 11.45
N ARG A 91 15.15 0.58 12.41
CA ARG A 91 16.24 -0.39 12.17
C ARG A 91 15.84 -1.83 12.48
N GLU A 92 14.68 -2.03 13.11
CA GLU A 92 14.22 -3.34 13.59
C GLU A 92 13.24 -4.01 12.62
N GLN A 93 13.02 -5.31 12.87
CA GLN A 93 12.07 -6.14 12.14
C GLN A 93 10.64 -5.60 12.33
N ILE A 94 9.78 -5.72 11.31
CA ILE A 94 8.36 -5.30 11.42
C ILE A 94 7.71 -6.04 12.59
N ALA A 95 7.19 -5.27 13.56
CA ALA A 95 6.58 -5.78 14.76
C ALA A 95 5.29 -6.55 14.43
N ALA A 96 5.11 -7.70 15.08
CA ALA A 96 3.90 -8.50 14.93
C ALA A 96 2.77 -7.93 15.79
N VAL A 97 1.56 -7.92 15.25
CA VAL A 97 0.32 -7.57 15.97
C VAL A 97 -0.64 -8.75 15.92
N SER A 98 -1.37 -8.96 17.02
CA SER A 98 -2.36 -10.03 17.12
C SER A 98 -3.70 -9.61 16.49
N ALA A 99 -4.46 -10.60 16.02
CA ALA A 99 -5.75 -10.37 15.38
C ALA A 99 -6.79 -9.72 16.32
N ASP A 100 -6.72 -9.97 17.63
CA ASP A 100 -7.61 -9.36 18.61
C ASP A 100 -7.35 -7.84 18.75
N VAL A 101 -6.09 -7.42 18.67
CA VAL A 101 -5.73 -5.99 18.72
C VAL A 101 -6.18 -5.30 17.43
N VAL A 102 -5.95 -5.91 16.28
CA VAL A 102 -6.42 -5.38 14.98
C VAL A 102 -7.95 -5.27 14.97
N GLY A 103 -8.66 -6.31 15.42
CA GLY A 103 -10.12 -6.33 15.48
C GLY A 103 -10.74 -5.37 16.50
N ALA A 104 -9.95 -4.87 17.46
CA ALA A 104 -10.39 -3.93 18.48
C ALA A 104 -10.16 -2.46 18.10
N LEU A 105 -9.48 -2.18 16.99
CA LEU A 105 -9.22 -0.83 16.50
C LEU A 105 -10.02 -0.56 15.21
N PRO A 106 -10.43 0.69 14.95
CA PRO A 106 -11.04 1.04 13.68
C PRO A 106 -10.07 0.76 12.52
N VAL A 107 -10.58 0.11 11.47
CA VAL A 107 -9.86 -0.01 10.19
C VAL A 107 -10.27 1.15 9.30
N VAL A 108 -9.32 2.01 8.95
CA VAL A 108 -9.53 3.23 8.17
C VAL A 108 -8.83 3.16 6.82
N THR A 109 -9.14 4.12 5.94
CA THR A 109 -8.59 4.25 4.58
C THR A 109 -8.12 5.68 4.29
N SER A 110 -7.77 6.44 5.33
CA SER A 110 -7.43 7.86 5.24
C SER A 110 -6.05 8.14 4.61
N LEU A 111 -5.12 7.19 4.66
CA LEU A 111 -3.83 7.29 3.98
C LEU A 111 -3.99 6.96 2.49
N PRO A 112 -3.57 7.83 1.56
CA PRO A 112 -3.84 7.67 0.13
C PRO A 112 -2.86 6.71 -0.54
N VAL A 113 -2.96 5.42 -0.23
CA VAL A 113 -2.10 4.34 -0.78
C VAL A 113 -2.88 3.29 -1.57
N ALA A 114 -4.16 3.52 -1.83
CA ALA A 114 -5.03 2.56 -2.53
C ALA A 114 -4.63 2.32 -4.00
N THR A 115 -3.89 3.26 -4.61
CA THR A 115 -3.37 3.13 -5.98
C THR A 115 -2.02 2.41 -6.04
N PHE A 116 -1.41 2.09 -4.89
CA PHE A 116 -0.10 1.45 -4.86
C PHE A 116 -0.26 -0.05 -5.13
N PRO A 117 0.72 -0.68 -5.82
CA PRO A 117 0.73 -2.13 -5.97
C PRO A 117 0.79 -2.82 -4.60
N ASP A 118 0.06 -3.93 -4.46
CA ASP A 118 0.11 -4.75 -3.24
C ASP A 118 1.50 -5.36 -3.00
N SER A 119 2.23 -5.67 -4.08
CA SER A 119 3.59 -6.21 -4.02
C SER A 119 4.46 -5.61 -5.13
N GLY A 120 5.75 -5.52 -4.86
CA GLY A 120 6.72 -5.05 -5.86
C GLY A 120 7.04 -6.12 -6.90
N GLY A 121 7.58 -5.68 -8.03
CA GLY A 121 7.97 -6.51 -9.16
C GLY A 121 7.28 -6.10 -10.45
N VAL A 122 7.72 -6.70 -11.54
CA VAL A 122 7.14 -6.50 -12.88
C VAL A 122 6.95 -7.84 -13.56
N THR A 123 5.91 -7.93 -14.38
CA THR A 123 5.73 -9.03 -15.33
C THR A 123 6.20 -8.53 -16.69
N LEU A 124 7.22 -9.16 -17.26
CA LEU A 124 7.69 -8.84 -18.60
C LEU A 124 6.88 -9.62 -19.62
N ALA A 125 6.32 -8.92 -20.62
CA ALA A 125 5.59 -9.51 -21.72
C ALA A 125 6.16 -9.02 -23.07
N PRO A 126 6.24 -9.88 -24.09
CA PRO A 126 6.74 -9.47 -25.40
C PRO A 126 5.83 -8.45 -26.09
N VAL A 127 4.56 -8.38 -25.68
CA VAL A 127 3.55 -7.47 -26.24
C VAL A 127 2.81 -6.80 -25.09
N VAL A 128 2.61 -5.49 -25.21
CA VAL A 128 1.81 -4.67 -24.29
C VAL A 128 0.57 -4.20 -25.05
N CYS A 129 -0.61 -4.49 -24.51
CA CYS A 129 -1.89 -4.10 -25.08
C CYS A 129 -2.66 -3.23 -24.09
N ALA A 130 -3.31 -2.17 -24.57
CA ALA A 130 -4.33 -1.43 -23.84
C ALA A 130 -5.71 -1.80 -24.41
N GLN A 131 -6.66 -2.11 -23.53
CA GLN A 131 -8.05 -2.38 -23.93
C GLN A 131 -8.98 -1.45 -23.16
N TRP A 132 -9.91 -0.83 -23.85
CA TRP A 132 -10.97 -0.04 -23.24
C TRP A 132 -12.28 -0.80 -23.35
N ARG A 133 -12.96 -0.98 -22.21
CA ARG A 133 -14.31 -1.54 -22.15
C ARG A 133 -15.20 -0.49 -21.51
N PRO A 134 -16.01 0.24 -22.28
CA PRO A 134 -16.96 1.17 -21.69
C PRO A 134 -18.00 0.34 -20.91
N GLU A 135 -18.26 0.74 -19.67
CA GLU A 135 -19.43 0.28 -18.93
C GLU A 135 -20.68 0.61 -19.77
N GLN A 136 -21.48 -0.39 -20.13
CA GLN A 136 -22.75 -0.10 -20.78
C GLN A 136 -23.65 0.55 -19.74
N GLY A 137 -23.94 1.84 -19.93
CA GLY A 137 -24.70 2.66 -18.99
C GLY A 137 -25.97 1.95 -18.55
N GLY A 138 -25.98 1.49 -17.31
CA GLY A 138 -27.22 1.14 -16.63
C GLY A 138 -28.09 2.38 -16.63
N THR A 139 -29.28 2.28 -17.20
CA THR A 139 -30.32 3.31 -17.12
C THR A 139 -30.55 3.67 -15.66
N ALA A 140 -29.95 4.77 -15.22
CA ALA A 140 -30.32 5.42 -13.97
C ALA A 140 -31.70 6.03 -14.19
N SER A 141 -32.73 5.37 -13.68
CA SER A 141 -34.05 5.97 -13.52
C SER A 141 -33.93 7.10 -12.49
N HIS A 142 -34.30 8.30 -12.92
CA HIS A 142 -34.58 9.47 -12.09
C HIS A 142 -35.74 9.21 -11.11
#